data_AF-A0A1J3IGT1-F1
#
_entry.id   AF-A0A1J3IGT1-F1
#
_cell.length_a   1.000
_cell.length_b   1.000
_cell.length_c   1.000
_cell.angle_alpha   90.00
_cell.angle_beta   90.00
_cell.angle_gamma   90.00
#
_symmetry.space_group_name_H-M   'P 1'
#
loop_
_entity.id
_entity.type
_entity.pdbx_description
1 polymer ?
#
loop_
_entity_poly.entity_id
_entity_poly.type
_entity_poly.pdbx_seq_one_letter_code
_entity_poly.pdbx_strand_id
1 'polypeptide(L)'
;MKFGKEFVAQMIPEWQQAYMDYACLKTILQEIQTSRKRSDRSGALRRKQPVRRNFSGLTRRYSRAASSLELDNQDILVTASIGDDGFERYETTVLTVSEEGRESELVFFKTLDLEFDKVNHF
;
A
#
# COMPACT_ATOMS: atom_id res chain seq x y z
N MET A 1 0.10 -5.26 17.89
CA MET A 1 0.42 -3.84 18.17
C MET A 1 -0.82 -3.15 18.74
N LYS A 2 -0.63 -2.17 19.65
CA LYS A 2 -1.73 -1.41 20.28
C LYS A 2 -2.05 -0.09 19.55
N PHE A 3 -1.38 0.17 18.44
CA PHE A 3 -1.45 1.41 17.66
C PHE A 3 -2.88 1.92 17.44
N GLY A 4 -3.82 1.09 16.97
CA GLY A 4 -5.18 1.57 16.71
C GLY A 4 -5.91 2.12 17.95
N LYS A 5 -5.60 1.64 19.16
CA LYS A 5 -6.17 2.19 20.40
C LYS A 5 -5.46 3.47 20.84
N GLU A 6 -4.15 3.51 20.67
CA GLU A 6 -3.32 4.68 20.99
C GLU A 6 -3.62 5.84 20.03
N PHE A 7 -3.84 5.55 18.76
CA PHE A 7 -4.22 6.50 17.73
C PHE A 7 -5.50 7.25 18.14
N VAL A 8 -6.57 6.52 18.45
CA VAL A 8 -7.84 7.13 18.91
C VAL A 8 -7.65 7.93 20.22
N ALA A 9 -6.81 7.45 21.14
CA ALA A 9 -6.55 8.14 22.40
C ALA A 9 -5.74 9.44 22.22
N GLN A 10 -4.98 9.58 21.13
CA GLN A 10 -4.17 10.76 20.82
C GLN A 10 -4.87 11.71 19.82
N MET A 11 -6.04 11.35 19.31
CA MET A 11 -6.79 12.20 18.37
C MET A 11 -7.39 13.41 19.08
N ILE A 12 -7.27 14.56 18.41
CA ILE A 12 -7.97 15.78 18.80
C ILE A 12 -9.45 15.63 18.39
N PRO A 13 -10.41 15.74 19.33
CA PRO A 13 -11.81 15.44 19.05
C PRO A 13 -12.42 16.41 18.03
N GLU A 14 -11.97 17.67 18.00
CA GLU A 14 -12.41 18.65 17.01
C GLU A 14 -11.97 18.31 15.58
N TRP A 15 -10.92 17.50 15.43
CA TRP A 15 -10.32 17.16 14.13
C TRP A 15 -10.55 15.71 13.73
N GLN A 16 -11.40 14.98 14.48
CA GLN A 16 -11.62 13.56 14.29
C GLN A 16 -11.95 13.18 12.83
N GLN A 17 -12.64 14.05 12.10
CA GLN A 17 -13.03 13.85 10.70
C GLN A 17 -11.88 14.05 9.70
N ALA A 18 -10.82 14.78 10.07
CA ALA A 18 -9.63 15.01 9.26
C ALA A 18 -8.57 13.91 9.40
N TYR A 19 -8.67 13.07 10.44
CA TYR A 19 -7.79 11.93 10.62
C TYR A 19 -8.17 10.76 9.72
N MET A 20 -7.16 9.94 9.41
CA MET A 20 -7.26 8.69 8.65
C MET A 20 -8.13 7.65 9.37
N ASP A 21 -9.06 6.99 8.68
CA ASP A 21 -9.78 5.82 9.21
C ASP A 21 -8.90 4.56 9.19
N TYR A 22 -8.12 4.40 10.25
CA TYR A 22 -7.27 3.23 10.45
C TYR A 22 -8.06 1.92 10.56
N ALA A 23 -9.29 1.95 11.07
CA ALA A 23 -10.09 0.73 11.24
C ALA A 23 -10.51 0.19 9.87
N CYS A 24 -11.02 1.06 9.00
CA CYS A 24 -11.36 0.72 7.62
C CYS A 24 -10.15 0.17 6.87
N LEU A 25 -9.02 0.90 6.85
CA LEU A 25 -7.78 0.48 6.18
C LEU A 25 -7.30 -0.89 6.66
N LYS A 26 -7.38 -1.15 7.97
CA LYS A 26 -7.00 -2.43 8.55
C LYS A 26 -7.91 -3.57 8.10
N THR A 27 -9.21 -3.34 7.95
CA THR A 27 -10.14 -4.40 7.48
C THR A 27 -9.82 -4.82 6.05
N ILE A 28 -9.54 -3.86 5.16
CA ILE A 28 -9.16 -4.14 3.78
C ILE A 28 -7.84 -4.92 3.72
N LEU A 29 -6.84 -4.57 4.53
CA LEU A 29 -5.59 -5.34 4.63
C LEU A 29 -5.82 -6.78 5.11
N GLN A 30 -6.73 -6.98 6.07
CA GLN A 30 -7.09 -8.32 6.52
C GLN A 30 -7.78 -9.12 5.41
N GLU A 31 -8.64 -8.48 4.63
CA GLU A 31 -9.29 -9.11 3.49
C GLU A 31 -8.27 -9.59 2.45
N ILE A 32 -7.33 -8.72 2.03
CA ILE A 32 -6.22 -9.07 1.13
C ILE A 32 -5.41 -10.26 1.68
N GLN A 33 -5.11 -10.26 2.98
CA GLN A 33 -4.38 -11.35 3.60
C GLN A 33 -5.19 -12.67 3.58
N THR A 34 -6.50 -12.61 3.80
CA THR A 34 -7.36 -13.80 3.80
C THR A 34 -7.61 -14.34 2.39
N SER A 35 -7.78 -13.48 1.38
CA SER A 35 -7.96 -13.88 -0.01
C SER A 35 -6.73 -14.61 -0.53
N ARG A 36 -5.53 -14.09 -0.25
CA ARG A 36 -4.26 -14.75 -0.58
C ARG A 36 -4.10 -16.13 0.08
N LYS A 37 -4.41 -16.25 1.37
CA LYS A 37 -4.42 -17.54 2.09
C LYS A 37 -5.46 -18.52 1.55
N ARG A 38 -6.59 -18.05 1.00
CA ARG A 38 -7.59 -18.92 0.34
C ARG A 38 -7.05 -19.43 -1.00
N SER A 39 -6.46 -18.56 -1.81
CA SER A 39 -5.83 -18.92 -3.09
C SER A 39 -4.71 -19.97 -2.93
N ASP A 40 -3.82 -19.81 -1.94
CA ASP A 40 -2.75 -20.77 -1.66
C ASP A 40 -3.28 -22.16 -1.24
N ARG A 41 -4.46 -22.22 -0.60
CA ARG A 41 -5.09 -23.48 -0.19
C ARG A 41 -5.84 -24.18 -1.33
N SER A 42 -6.39 -23.45 -2.29
CA SER A 42 -7.00 -24.01 -3.50
C SER A 42 -5.98 -24.41 -4.58
N GLY A 43 -4.75 -23.90 -4.51
CA GLY A 43 -3.70 -24.08 -5.52
C GLY A 43 -2.68 -25.19 -5.26
N ALA A 44 -2.98 -26.18 -4.41
CA ALA A 44 -2.04 -27.23 -3.98
C ALA A 44 -1.50 -28.16 -5.11
N LEU A 45 -1.85 -27.91 -6.38
CA LEU A 45 -1.34 -28.63 -7.56
C LEU A 45 -0.69 -27.72 -8.61
N ARG A 46 0.04 -26.67 -8.24
CA ARG A 46 1.04 -26.08 -9.16
C ARG A 46 2.37 -25.84 -8.46
N ARG A 47 3.28 -26.81 -8.69
CA ARG A 47 4.72 -26.81 -8.41
C ARG A 47 5.34 -25.41 -8.56
N LYS A 48 5.60 -24.72 -7.45
CA LYS A 48 6.40 -23.49 -7.45
C LYS A 48 7.85 -23.84 -7.11
N GLN A 49 8.75 -23.50 -8.03
CA GLN A 49 10.21 -23.55 -7.85
C GLN A 49 10.61 -22.66 -6.66
N PRO A 50 11.47 -23.12 -5.73
CA PRO A 50 11.92 -22.30 -4.61
C PRO A 50 13.00 -21.32 -5.08
N VAL A 51 12.63 -20.08 -5.43
CA VAL A 51 13.62 -19.01 -5.58
C VAL A 51 14.05 -18.62 -4.17
N ARG A 52 15.21 -19.13 -3.76
CA ARG A 52 15.83 -18.76 -2.48
C ARG A 52 16.07 -17.25 -2.46
N ARG A 53 15.33 -16.53 -1.61
CA ARG A 53 15.64 -15.15 -1.23
C ARG A 53 16.90 -15.18 -0.36
N ASN A 54 18.04 -14.93 -0.97
CA ASN A 54 19.25 -14.64 -0.22
C ASN A 54 19.19 -13.17 0.20
N PHE A 55 19.35 -12.94 1.50
CA PHE A 55 19.50 -11.61 2.09
C PHE A 55 20.74 -10.94 1.51
N SER A 56 20.54 -10.02 0.57
CA SER A 56 21.60 -9.23 -0.03
C SER A 56 21.28 -7.76 0.14
N GLY A 57 22.02 -7.06 1.00
CA GLY A 57 22.24 -5.63 0.84
C GLY A 57 21.70 -4.72 1.94
N LEU A 58 22.12 -4.92 3.20
CA LEU A 58 22.49 -3.74 4.00
C LEU A 58 23.65 -3.07 3.26
N THR A 59 23.51 -1.78 2.98
CA THR A 59 24.43 -0.91 2.21
C THR A 59 24.31 -1.01 0.69
N ARG A 60 23.57 -0.07 0.08
CA ARG A 60 23.95 0.43 -1.23
C ARG A 60 23.76 1.93 -1.28
N ARG A 61 24.91 2.61 -1.15
CA ARG A 61 25.09 4.05 -1.23
C ARG A 61 24.57 4.57 -2.57
N TYR A 62 24.04 5.80 -2.52
CA TYR A 62 23.77 6.70 -3.64
C TYR A 62 24.65 6.44 -4.87
N SER A 63 24.04 5.98 -5.96
CA SER A 63 24.57 6.20 -7.31
C SER A 63 23.42 6.27 -8.30
N ARG A 64 23.24 7.46 -8.86
CA ARG A 64 22.37 7.80 -9.99
C ARG A 64 22.75 6.96 -11.22
N ALA A 65 22.19 5.77 -11.38
CA ALA A 65 22.06 5.00 -12.62
C ALA A 65 21.46 3.62 -12.32
N ALA A 66 20.13 3.53 -12.21
CA ALA A 66 19.41 2.25 -12.24
C ALA A 66 18.53 2.23 -13.49
N SER A 67 19.17 1.83 -14.58
CA SER A 67 18.56 1.57 -15.88
C SER A 67 17.67 0.34 -15.82
N SER A 68 16.37 0.51 -16.10
CA SER A 68 15.39 -0.44 -16.65
C SER A 68 15.14 -1.80 -15.96
N LEU A 69 16.02 -2.32 -15.10
CA LEU A 69 15.91 -3.66 -14.51
C LEU A 69 15.26 -3.67 -13.11
N GLU A 70 15.19 -2.52 -12.43
CA GLU A 70 14.43 -2.38 -11.17
C GLU A 70 12.92 -2.19 -11.40
N LEU A 71 12.52 -1.74 -12.59
CA LEU A 71 11.11 -1.52 -12.92
C LEU A 71 10.29 -2.81 -12.90
N ASP A 72 10.94 -3.95 -13.16
CA ASP A 72 10.31 -5.27 -13.24
C ASP A 72 9.94 -5.85 -11.86
N ASN A 73 10.30 -5.17 -10.76
CA ASN A 73 9.95 -5.57 -9.39
C ASN A 73 9.16 -4.50 -8.63
N GLN A 74 8.84 -3.37 -9.27
CA GLN A 74 8.12 -2.28 -8.63
C GLN A 74 6.62 -2.41 -8.93
N ASP A 75 5.93 -3.28 -8.18
CA ASP A 75 4.47 -3.46 -8.34
C ASP A 75 3.64 -2.23 -7.93
N ILE A 76 4.22 -1.32 -7.13
CA ILE A 76 3.57 -0.14 -6.58
C ILE A 76 4.36 1.11 -6.96
N LEU A 77 3.69 2.04 -7.64
CA LEU A 77 4.20 3.35 -8.02
C LEU A 77 3.40 4.45 -7.31
N VAL A 78 4.09 5.28 -6.52
CA VAL A 78 3.50 6.47 -5.89
C VAL A 78 3.87 7.69 -6.70
N THR A 79 2.87 8.40 -7.20
CA THR A 79 3.03 9.65 -7.95
C THR A 79 2.65 10.81 -7.05
N ALA A 80 3.52 11.83 -6.99
CA ALA A 80 3.19 13.10 -6.37
C ALA A 80 2.73 14.09 -7.45
N SER A 81 1.61 14.75 -7.21
CA SER A 81 1.05 15.78 -8.08
C SER A 81 0.69 17.00 -7.24
N ILE A 82 0.71 18.18 -7.85
CA ILE A 82 0.22 19.41 -7.22
C ILE A 82 -1.22 19.59 -7.69
N GLY A 83 -2.16 19.62 -6.74
CA GLY A 83 -3.55 19.90 -7.00
C GLY A 83 -3.78 21.35 -7.43
N ASP A 84 -4.96 21.62 -7.99
CA ASP A 84 -5.39 22.97 -8.40
C ASP A 84 -5.51 23.94 -7.20
N ASP A 85 -5.65 23.37 -6.00
CA ASP A 85 -5.61 24.02 -4.69
C ASP A 85 -4.19 24.35 -4.19
N GLY A 86 -3.16 23.94 -4.93
CA GLY A 86 -1.75 24.16 -4.59
C GLY A 86 -1.19 23.17 -3.55
N PHE A 87 -1.98 22.18 -3.12
CA PHE A 87 -1.54 21.15 -2.17
C PHE A 87 -0.94 19.95 -2.89
N GLU A 88 0.03 19.30 -2.25
CA GLU A 88 0.61 18.05 -2.75
C GLU A 88 -0.38 16.90 -2.53
N ARG A 89 -0.71 16.21 -3.61
CA ARG A 89 -1.53 15.00 -3.62
C ARG A 89 -0.69 13.81 -4.03
N TYR A 90 -0.86 12.73 -3.30
CA TYR A 90 -0.17 11.47 -3.52
C TYR A 90 -1.18 10.46 -4.09
N GLU A 91 -0.85 9.87 -5.23
CA GLU A 91 -1.66 8.82 -5.86
C GLU A 91 -0.83 7.55 -6.00
N THR A 92 -1.36 6.45 -5.48
CA THR A 92 -0.71 5.15 -5.49
C THR A 92 -1.32 4.28 -6.60
N THR A 93 -0.53 4.00 -7.62
CA THR A 93 -0.89 3.15 -8.75
C THR A 93 -0.21 1.78 -8.63
N VAL A 94 -0.99 0.71 -8.82
CA VAL A 94 -0.45 -0.65 -8.89
C VAL A 94 -0.16 -0.94 -10.36
N LEU A 95 1.10 -1.20 -10.73
CA LEU A 95 1.50 -1.35 -12.13
C LEU A 95 1.11 -2.71 -12.71
N THR A 96 0.93 -3.72 -11.86
CA THR A 96 0.56 -5.09 -12.24
C THR A 96 -0.93 -5.37 -11.94
N VAL A 97 -1.81 -4.57 -12.54
CA VAL A 97 -3.29 -4.75 -12.44
C VAL A 97 -3.79 -6.04 -13.10
N SER A 98 -2.96 -6.70 -13.93
CA SER A 98 -3.40 -7.84 -14.75
C SER A 98 -3.52 -9.18 -14.01
N GLU A 99 -3.18 -9.25 -12.72
CA GLU A 99 -3.30 -10.48 -11.93
C GLU A 99 -4.68 -10.55 -11.24
N GLU A 100 -5.52 -11.46 -11.74
CA GLU A 100 -6.85 -11.78 -11.21
C GLU A 100 -6.77 -12.07 -9.69
N GLY A 101 -7.30 -11.15 -8.87
CA GLY A 101 -7.24 -11.23 -7.41
C GLY A 101 -6.61 -10.04 -6.68
N ARG A 102 -6.09 -9.01 -7.40
CA ARG A 102 -5.56 -7.77 -6.79
C ARG A 102 -6.56 -6.62 -6.64
N GLU A 103 -7.85 -6.85 -6.91
CA GLU A 103 -8.90 -5.82 -6.80
C GLU A 103 -8.97 -5.20 -5.39
N SER A 104 -8.82 -6.03 -4.35
CA SER A 104 -8.78 -5.55 -2.96
C SER A 104 -7.58 -4.64 -2.68
N GLU A 105 -6.45 -4.84 -3.37
CA GLU A 105 -5.26 -3.99 -3.25
C GLU A 105 -5.50 -2.62 -3.91
N LEU A 106 -6.17 -2.59 -5.06
CA LEU A 106 -6.57 -1.32 -5.70
C LEU A 106 -7.53 -0.52 -4.83
N VAL A 107 -8.54 -1.18 -4.25
CA VAL A 107 -9.48 -0.54 -3.32
C VAL A 107 -8.75 0.00 -2.09
N PHE A 108 -7.78 -0.76 -1.56
CA PHE A 108 -6.95 -0.32 -0.44
C PHE A 108 -6.21 0.97 -0.76
N PHE A 109 -5.45 1.02 -1.86
CA PHE A 109 -4.64 2.19 -2.21
C PHE A 109 -5.49 3.42 -2.53
N LYS A 110 -6.60 3.24 -3.26
CA LYS A 110 -7.55 4.35 -3.49
C LYS A 110 -8.15 4.89 -2.19
N THR A 111 -8.54 4.00 -1.29
CA THR A 111 -9.07 4.42 0.02
C THR A 111 -7.99 5.13 0.82
N LEU A 112 -6.76 4.60 0.82
CA LEU A 112 -5.61 5.21 1.47
C LEU A 112 -5.38 6.62 0.96
N ASP A 113 -5.27 6.82 -0.35
CA ASP A 113 -5.01 8.14 -0.93
C ASP A 113 -6.14 9.15 -0.61
N LEU A 114 -7.39 8.70 -0.51
CA LEU A 114 -8.52 9.55 -0.07
C LEU A 114 -8.45 9.92 1.42
N GLU A 115 -8.07 8.97 2.28
CA GLU A 115 -7.87 9.21 3.71
C GLU A 115 -6.68 10.18 3.92
N PHE A 116 -5.55 9.92 3.24
CA PHE A 116 -4.60 10.88 2.67
C PHE A 116 -5.03 12.35 2.68
N ASP A 117 -5.92 12.61 1.72
CA ASP A 117 -6.27 13.93 1.25
C ASP A 117 -7.21 14.68 2.21
N LYS A 118 -7.80 14.01 3.19
CA LYS A 118 -8.64 14.65 4.22
C LYS A 118 -7.90 15.74 4.98
N VAL A 119 -6.59 15.56 5.19
CA VAL A 119 -5.75 16.54 5.87
C VAL A 119 -5.58 17.82 5.04
N ASN A 120 -5.60 17.72 3.71
CA ASN A 120 -5.49 18.87 2.82
C ASN A 120 -6.79 19.68 2.72
N HIS A 121 -7.92 19.08 3.09
CA HIS A 121 -9.25 19.68 3.01
C HIS A 121 -9.76 20.24 4.35
N PHE A 122 -8.95 20.17 5.40
CA PHE A 122 -9.28 20.66 6.75
C PHE A 122 -8.72 22.06 6.99
#